data_AF-A0A3L6JBP7-F1
#
_entry.id   AF-A0A3L6JBP7-F1
#
_cell.length_a   1.000
_cell.length_b   1.000
_cell.length_c   1.000
_cell.angle_alpha   90.00
_cell.angle_beta   90.00
_cell.angle_gamma   90.00
#
_symmetry.space_group_name_H-M   'P 1'
#
loop_
_entity.id
_entity.type
_entity.pdbx_description
1 polymer ?
#
loop_
_entity_poly.entity_id
_entity_poly.type
_entity_poly.pdbx_seq_one_letter_code
_entity_poly.pdbx_strand_id
1 'polypeptide(L)'
;MSLSEQRSGIEIPEGVNPEAIMNFLEVGHNYHWTVLTRLPLFVAHGAPALGSGNMPEILLAGNRSMIIAGGDTAYVERIRHVLEMLQRLSQRMILTKEG
;
A
#
# COMPACT_ATOMS: atom_id res chain seq x y z
N MET A 1 -10.31 -0.05 23.13
CA MET A 1 -9.51 -0.73 22.10
C MET A 1 -8.48 0.25 21.61
N SER A 2 -7.21 -0.11 21.66
CA SER A 2 -6.12 0.71 21.14
C SER A 2 -6.26 0.75 19.62
N LEU A 3 -6.05 1.92 18.98
CA LEU A 3 -6.06 2.02 17.50
C LEU A 3 -5.10 0.99 16.86
N SER A 4 -4.00 0.63 17.54
CA SER A 4 -3.05 -0.38 17.09
C SER A 4 -3.59 -1.82 17.00
N GLU A 5 -4.76 -2.10 17.59
CA GLU A 5 -5.40 -3.42 17.53
C GLU A 5 -6.28 -3.60 16.29
N GLN A 6 -6.70 -2.49 15.65
CA GLN A 6 -7.54 -2.55 14.47
C GLN A 6 -6.69 -2.84 13.23
N ARG A 7 -7.00 -3.97 12.59
CA ARG A 7 -6.33 -4.42 11.36
C ARG A 7 -7.35 -4.53 10.24
N SER A 8 -7.01 -3.95 9.10
CA SER A 8 -7.83 -4.01 7.89
C SER A 8 -7.06 -4.72 6.79
N GLY A 9 -7.62 -5.83 6.31
CA GLY A 9 -7.15 -6.49 5.10
C GLY A 9 -7.66 -5.77 3.86
N ILE A 10 -6.78 -5.48 2.92
CA ILE A 10 -7.11 -4.92 1.61
C ILE A 10 -6.52 -5.83 0.54
N GLU A 11 -7.34 -6.17 -0.45
CA GLU A 11 -6.87 -6.84 -1.66
C GLU A 11 -6.21 -5.81 -2.59
N ILE A 12 -5.01 -6.11 -3.05
CA ILE A 12 -4.31 -5.30 -4.05
C ILE A 12 -4.92 -5.65 -5.41
N PRO A 13 -5.48 -4.67 -6.15
CA PRO A 13 -6.08 -4.94 -7.45
C PRO A 13 -5.06 -5.49 -8.45
N GLU A 14 -5.55 -6.32 -9.37
CA GLU A 14 -4.71 -6.88 -10.43
C GLU A 14 -4.05 -5.77 -11.27
N GLY A 15 -2.79 -5.99 -11.63
CA GLY A 15 -1.98 -5.03 -12.39
C GLY A 15 -1.35 -3.92 -11.55
N VAL A 16 -1.64 -3.83 -10.25
CA VAL A 16 -0.94 -2.90 -9.33
C VAL A 16 0.34 -3.55 -8.82
N ASN A 17 1.48 -2.93 -9.13
CA ASN A 17 2.79 -3.37 -8.63
C ASN A 17 2.99 -2.91 -7.17
N PRO A 18 3.34 -3.80 -6.21
CA PRO A 18 3.70 -3.42 -4.84
C PRO A 18 4.74 -2.29 -4.75
N GLU A 19 5.74 -2.25 -5.62
CA GLU A 19 6.75 -1.19 -5.61
C GLU A 19 6.15 0.18 -5.99
N ALA A 20 5.13 0.22 -6.85
CA ALA A 20 4.43 1.45 -7.18
C ALA A 20 3.63 1.99 -5.98
N ILE A 21 3.04 1.09 -5.18
CA ILE A 21 2.38 1.45 -3.91
C ILE A 21 3.41 2.04 -2.95
N MET A 22 4.56 1.36 -2.80
CA MET A 22 5.63 1.80 -1.91
C MET A 22 6.11 3.21 -2.26
N ASN A 23 6.45 3.42 -3.54
CA ASN A 23 6.90 4.71 -4.05
C ASN A 23 5.85 5.80 -3.85
N PHE A 24 4.57 5.50 -4.12
CA PHE A 24 3.49 6.47 -3.94
C PHE A 24 3.35 6.92 -2.49
N LEU A 25 3.41 5.97 -1.54
CA LEU A 25 3.27 6.27 -0.11
C LEU A 25 4.53 6.87 0.50
N GLU A 26 5.70 6.51 0.00
CA GLU A 26 6.97 7.14 0.37
C GLU A 26 6.95 8.63 -0.03
N VAL A 27 6.63 8.93 -1.29
CA VAL A 27 6.61 10.32 -1.80
C VAL A 27 5.45 11.13 -1.23
N GLY A 28 4.23 10.57 -1.23
CA GLY A 28 3.03 11.31 -0.88
C GLY A 28 2.77 11.39 0.63
N HIS A 29 3.28 10.44 1.39
CA HIS A 29 2.90 10.23 2.79
C HIS A 29 4.10 9.96 3.71
N ASN A 30 5.34 10.11 3.22
CA ASN A 30 6.57 9.96 3.99
C ASN A 30 6.66 8.61 4.73
N TYR A 31 6.23 7.54 4.05
CA TYR A 31 6.44 6.18 4.52
C TYR A 31 7.88 5.75 4.29
N HIS A 32 8.44 5.06 5.28
CA HIS A 32 9.70 4.35 5.17
C HIS A 32 9.42 2.86 5.09
N TRP A 33 10.12 2.19 4.18
CA TRP A 33 9.91 0.78 3.90
C TRP A 33 11.08 -0.07 4.35
N THR A 34 10.75 -1.20 4.97
CA THR A 34 11.67 -2.30 5.21
C THR A 34 11.20 -3.50 4.40
N VAL A 35 11.99 -3.89 3.39
CA VAL A 35 11.74 -5.12 2.63
C VAL A 35 12.25 -6.30 3.45
N LEU A 36 11.33 -7.14 3.92
CA LEU A 36 11.63 -8.31 4.75
C LEU A 36 12.10 -9.49 3.90
N THR A 37 11.47 -9.69 2.74
CA THR A 37 11.90 -10.67 1.75
C THR A 37 11.43 -10.27 0.36
N ARG A 38 12.19 -10.65 -0.67
CA ARG A 38 11.81 -10.47 -2.08
C ARG A 38 11.33 -11.76 -2.74
N LEU A 39 11.82 -12.91 -2.26
CA LEU A 39 11.55 -14.24 -2.82
C LEU A 39 11.50 -15.28 -1.68
N PRO A 40 10.67 -16.34 -1.79
CA PRO A 40 9.74 -16.62 -2.90
C PRO A 40 8.48 -15.75 -2.87
N LEU A 41 8.23 -15.06 -1.77
CA LEU A 41 7.10 -14.15 -1.58
C LEU A 41 7.65 -12.77 -1.23
N PHE A 42 7.21 -11.73 -1.94
CA PHE A 42 7.56 -10.35 -1.60
C PHE A 42 6.86 -9.95 -0.29
N VAL A 43 7.60 -9.48 0.70
CA VAL A 43 7.04 -8.94 1.94
C VAL A 43 7.75 -7.66 2.31
N ALA A 44 7.00 -6.59 2.51
CA ALA A 44 7.53 -5.29 2.93
C ALA A 44 6.65 -4.67 4.02
N HIS A 45 7.29 -4.13 5.05
CA HIS A 45 6.66 -3.35 6.10
C HIS A 45 6.92 -1.87 5.84
N GLY A 46 5.87 -1.05 5.90
CA GLY A 46 5.90 0.39 5.72
C GLY A 46 5.38 1.07 6.97
N ALA A 47 6.14 2.02 7.49
CA ALA A 47 5.73 2.85 8.62
C ALA A 47 5.93 4.33 8.28
N PRO A 48 5.03 5.22 8.72
CA PRO A 48 5.21 6.65 8.54
C PRO A 48 6.37 7.16 9.43
N ALA A 49 6.95 8.31 9.09
CA ALA A 49 7.96 8.93 9.94
C ALA A 49 7.42 9.23 11.36
N LEU A 50 8.33 9.30 12.34
CA LEU A 50 8.00 9.65 13.72
C LEU A 50 7.27 11.00 13.78
N GLY A 51 6.11 11.03 14.46
CA GLY A 51 5.30 12.25 14.60
C GLY A 51 4.24 12.47 13.52
N SER A 52 4.06 11.54 12.57
CA SER A 52 3.09 11.65 11.45
C SER A 52 1.63 11.41 11.84
N GLY A 53 1.21 11.78 13.06
CA GLY A 53 -0.17 11.63 13.52
C GLY A 53 -0.68 10.18 13.56
N ASN A 54 -1.99 10.00 13.33
CA ASN A 54 -2.67 8.70 13.35
C ASN A 54 -2.49 7.89 12.05
N MET A 55 -1.33 7.97 11.41
CA MET A 55 -1.07 7.22 10.18
C MET A 55 -0.80 5.74 10.49
N PRO A 56 -1.37 4.81 9.72
CA PRO A 56 -1.24 3.40 10.00
C PRO A 56 0.12 2.85 9.57
N GLU A 57 0.46 1.68 10.11
CA GLU A 57 1.49 0.83 9.53
C GLU A 57 0.89 -0.04 8.43
N ILE A 58 1.70 -0.42 7.45
CA ILE A 58 1.28 -1.21 6.29
C ILE A 58 2.20 -2.41 6.14
N LEU A 59 1.62 -3.58 5.89
CA LEU A 59 2.34 -4.78 5.47
C LEU A 59 1.86 -5.19 4.08
N LEU A 60 2.76 -5.22 3.11
CA LEU A 60 2.54 -5.80 1.80
C LEU A 60 2.96 -7.27 1.84
N ALA A 61 2.10 -8.16 1.39
CA ALA A 61 2.35 -9.59 1.29
C ALA A 61 1.99 -10.09 -0.12
N GLY A 62 3.03 -10.37 -0.90
CA GLY A 62 2.94 -10.68 -2.32
C GLY A 62 2.45 -9.49 -3.14
N ASN A 63 1.70 -9.79 -4.19
CA ASN A 63 1.09 -8.82 -5.09
C ASN A 63 -0.44 -8.73 -4.95
N ARG A 64 -1.03 -9.40 -3.95
CA ARG A 64 -2.50 -9.47 -3.78
C ARG A 64 -2.98 -9.00 -2.42
N SER A 65 -2.12 -8.91 -1.41
CA SER A 65 -2.57 -8.64 -0.05
C SER A 65 -1.81 -7.51 0.59
N MET A 66 -2.56 -6.63 1.21
CA MET A 66 -2.09 -5.54 2.06
C MET A 66 -2.82 -5.62 3.40
N ILE A 67 -2.09 -5.44 4.49
CA ILE A 67 -2.65 -5.30 5.83
C ILE A 67 -2.32 -3.90 6.31
N ILE A 68 -3.34 -3.19 6.80
CA ILE A 68 -3.21 -1.89 7.45
C ILE A 68 -3.42 -2.11 8.95
N ALA A 69 -2.47 -1.70 9.77
CA ALA A 69 -2.54 -1.79 11.23
C ALA A 69 -2.52 -0.38 11.84
N GLY A 70 -3.54 -0.05 12.63
CA GLY A 70 -3.71 1.31 13.12
C GLY A 70 -4.46 2.22 12.16
N GLY A 71 -4.51 3.51 12.52
CA GLY A 71 -5.18 4.55 11.76
C GLY A 71 -6.71 4.56 11.87
N ASP A 72 -7.31 5.63 11.36
CA ASP A 72 -8.76 5.74 11.26
C ASP A 72 -9.30 5.00 10.03
N THR A 73 -10.60 4.72 10.02
CA THR A 73 -11.27 4.11 8.86
C THR A 73 -11.13 4.97 7.60
N ALA A 74 -10.99 6.29 7.74
CA ALA A 74 -10.78 7.20 6.62
C ALA A 74 -9.43 6.96 5.92
N TYR A 75 -8.38 6.57 6.65
CA TYR A 75 -7.09 6.19 6.07
C TYR A 75 -7.18 4.92 5.24
N VAL A 76 -7.91 3.92 5.73
CA VAL A 76 -8.15 2.67 4.99
C VAL A 76 -8.81 2.97 3.64
N GLU A 77 -9.84 3.81 3.64
CA GLU A 77 -10.52 4.23 2.41
C GLU A 77 -9.65 5.08 1.48
N ARG A 78 -8.80 5.96 2.03
CA ARG A 78 -7.81 6.68 1.22
C ARG A 78 -6.85 5.73 0.50
N ILE A 79 -6.37 4.69 1.19
CA ILE A 79 -5.49 3.69 0.57
C ILE A 79 -6.23 2.93 -0.53
N ARG A 80 -7.51 2.56 -0.34
CA ARG A 80 -8.32 1.93 -1.40
C ARG A 80 -8.37 2.80 -2.66
N HIS A 81 -8.66 4.10 -2.52
CA HIS A 81 -8.68 5.02 -3.66
C HIS A 81 -7.33 5.14 -4.38
N VAL A 82 -6.22 5.10 -3.63
CA VAL A 82 -4.87 5.08 -4.21
C VAL A 82 -4.66 3.83 -5.06
N LEU A 83 -5.05 2.66 -4.55
CA LEU A 83 -4.92 1.39 -5.28
C LEU A 83 -5.74 1.40 -6.58
N GLU A 84 -6.97 1.89 -6.55
CA GLU A 84 -7.81 2.04 -7.74
C GLU A 84 -7.20 2.99 -8.76
N MET A 85 -6.62 4.11 -8.31
CA MET A 85 -5.92 5.04 -9.19
C MET A 85 -4.71 4.38 -9.85
N LEU A 86 -3.89 3.67 -9.09
CA LEU A 86 -2.73 2.93 -9.62
C LEU A 86 -3.16 1.86 -10.62
N GLN A 87 -4.28 1.17 -10.36
CA GLN A 87 -4.84 0.19 -11.28
C GLN A 87 -5.22 0.84 -12.62
N ARG A 88 -5.94 1.97 -12.60
CA ARG A 88 -6.32 2.70 -13.81
C ARG A 88 -5.10 3.17 -14.61
N LEU A 89 -4.03 3.61 -13.93
CA LEU A 89 -2.79 4.00 -14.59
C LEU A 89 -2.10 2.80 -15.27
N SER A 90 -2.07 1.64 -14.60
CA SER A 90 -1.54 0.40 -15.15
C SER A 90 -2.27 -0.01 -16.44
N GLN A 91 -3.60 0.00 -16.43
CA GLN A 91 -4.41 -0.34 -17.60
C GLN A 91 -4.18 0.60 -18.80
N ARG A 92 -4.02 1.91 -18.56
CA ARG A 92 -3.75 2.88 -19.64
C ARG A 92 -2.40 2.64 -20.31
N MET A 93 -1.37 2.25 -19.56
CA MET A 93 -0.05 1.96 -20.12
C MET A 93 -0.03 0.69 -20.97
N ILE A 94 -0.92 -0.27 -20.69
CA ILE A 94 -1.05 -1.48 -21.51
C ILE A 94 -1.65 -1.10 -22.88
N LEU A 95 -2.73 -0.32 -22.87
CA LEU A 95 -3.42 0.11 -24.09
C LEU A 95 -2.55 0.95 -25.03
N THR A 96 -1.62 1.77 -24.50
CA THR A 96 -0.69 2.55 -25.33
C THR A 96 0.51 1.77 -25.86
N LYS A 97 0.77 0.56 -25.37
CA LYS A 97 1.84 -0.32 -25.91
C LYS A 97 1.34 -1.25 -27.02
N GLU A 98 0.03 -1.41 -27.16
CA GLU A 98 -0.60 -2.28 -28.16
C GLU A 98 -1.14 -1.53 -29.39
N GLY A 99 -0.96 -0.21 -29.46
CA GLY A 99 -1.30 0.64 -30.62
C GLY A 99 -0.07 1.25 -31.26
#